data_AF-A0A9E1IZ56-F1
#
_entry.id   AF-A0A9E1IZ56-F1
#
_cell.length_a   1.000
_cell.length_b   1.000
_cell.length_c   1.000
_cell.angle_alpha   90.00
_cell.angle_beta   90.00
_cell.angle_gamma   90.00
#
_symmetry.space_group_name_H-M   'P 1'
#
loop_
_entity.id
_entity.type
_entity.pdbx_description
1 polymer ?
#
loop_
_entity_poly.entity_id
_entity_poly.type
_entity_poly.pdbx_seq_one_letter_code
_entity_poly.pdbx_strand_id
1 'polypeptide(L)' 'MSDPDLAIIPCPQCGVKNRIRGYNSGKIPVCARCRAKLMDEQENVAFQKFQDNLNQFKDFPDVGFRPKPTE' A
#
# COMPACT_ATOMS: atom_id res chain seq x y z
N MET A 1 2.19 16.96 5.61
CA MET A 1 2.88 16.20 4.56
C MET A 1 2.60 14.74 4.81
N SER A 2 1.64 14.16 4.10
CA SER A 2 1.16 12.80 4.32
C SER A 2 1.58 11.99 3.10
N ASP A 3 2.67 11.23 3.20
CA ASP A 3 3.14 10.34 2.13
C ASP A 3 2.00 9.34 1.77
N PRO A 4 1.33 9.47 0.62
CA PRO A 4 0.08 8.77 0.37
C PRO A 4 0.24 7.31 -0.10
N ASP A 5 1.45 6.75 -0.08
CA ASP A 5 1.75 5.47 -0.75
C ASP A 5 2.52 4.45 0.10
N LEU A 6 2.30 4.46 1.41
CA LEU A 6 2.95 3.48 2.28
C LEU A 6 2.04 2.27 2.51
N ALA A 7 2.22 1.23 1.70
CA ALA A 7 1.63 -0.08 2.00
C ALA A 7 2.28 -0.64 3.27
N ILE A 8 1.47 -0.99 4.28
CA ILE A 8 1.93 -1.57 5.54
C ILE A 8 1.67 -3.06 5.51
N ILE A 9 2.73 -3.86 5.43
CA ILE A 9 2.65 -5.32 5.38
C ILE A 9 3.26 -5.91 6.67
N PRO A 10 2.49 -6.65 7.48
CA PRO A 10 3.03 -7.37 8.62
C PRO A 10 3.85 -8.57 8.16
N CYS A 11 5.01 -8.80 8.79
CA CYS A 11 5.81 -9.98 8.49
C CYS A 11 5.17 -11.24 9.09
N PRO A 12 4.97 -12.32 8.31
CA PRO A 12 4.39 -13.57 8.82
C PRO A 12 5.31 -14.30 9.81
N GLN A 13 6.62 -14.04 9.76
CA GLN A 13 7.60 -14.69 10.63
C GLN A 13 7.87 -13.96 11.95
N CYS A 14 7.92 -12.61 11.93
CA CYS A 14 8.29 -11.83 13.12
C CYS A 14 7.24 -10.82 13.59
N GLY A 15 6.11 -10.69 12.87
CA GLY A 15 5.00 -9.80 13.23
C GLY A 15 5.28 -8.29 13.06
N VAL A 16 6.50 -7.90 12.67
CA VAL A 16 6.85 -6.50 12.48
C VAL A 16 6.08 -5.93 11.28
N LYS A 17 5.48 -4.75 11.46
CA LYS A 17 4.80 -4.00 10.41
C LYS A 17 5.84 -3.27 9.54
N ASN A 18 6.04 -3.74 8.32
CA ASN A 18 6.99 -3.15 7.37
C ASN A 18 6.24 -2.13 6.50
N ARG A 19 6.77 -0.90 6.40
CA ARG A 19 6.25 0.15 5.51
C ARG A 19 7.00 0.07 4.18
N ILE A 20 6.29 -0.23 3.10
CA ILE A 20 6.85 -0.30 1.75
C ILE A 20 6.64 1.05 1.07
N ARG A 21 7.74 1.75 0.76
CA ARG A 21 7.74 3.14 0.23
C ARG A 21 7.61 3.24 -1.29
N GLY A 22 7.85 2.14 -1.99
CA GLY A 22 7.90 2.12 -3.44
C GLY A 22 7.96 0.67 -3.86
N TYR A 23 6.97 0.28 -4.66
CA TYR A 23 6.89 -1.07 -5.16
C TYR A 23 7.64 -1.15 -6.48
N ASN A 24 8.57 -2.10 -6.59
CA ASN A 24 9.33 -2.33 -7.82
C ASN A 24 8.86 -3.67 -8.40
N SER A 25 8.29 -3.64 -9.60
CA SER A 25 7.50 -4.73 -10.20
C SER A 25 8.25 -6.06 -10.35
N GLY A 26 9.57 -6.06 -10.24
CA GLY A 26 10.40 -7.28 -10.30
C GLY A 26 10.88 -7.83 -8.95
N LYS A 27 10.50 -7.25 -7.80
CA LYS A 27 11.07 -7.66 -6.49
C LYS A 27 10.00 -7.89 -5.43
N ILE A 28 10.12 -9.01 -4.73
CA ILE A 28 9.28 -9.34 -3.55
C ILE A 28 9.83 -8.56 -2.35
N PRO A 29 8.99 -7.82 -1.61
CA PRO A 29 9.43 -7.09 -0.44
C PRO A 29 9.84 -8.06 0.68
N VAL A 30 10.95 -7.74 1.34
CA VAL A 30 11.51 -8.52 2.45
C VAL A 30 11.37 -7.77 3.75
N CYS A 31 11.24 -8.51 4.85
CA CYS A 31 11.18 -7.90 6.17
C CYS A 31 12.52 -7.25 6.54
N ALA A 32 12.49 -6.01 7.05
CA ALA A 32 13.70 -5.32 7.50
C ALA A 32 14.37 -6.00 8.72
N ARG A 33 13.59 -6.74 9.53
CA ARG A 33 14.09 -7.38 10.76
C ARG A 33 14.64 -8.78 10.51
N CYS A 34 13.85 -9.68 9.91
CA CYS A 34 14.22 -11.08 9.73
C CYS A 34 14.59 -11.45 8.29
N ARG A 35 14.49 -10.52 7.33
CA ARG A 35 14.74 -10.73 5.88
C ARG A 35 13.88 -11.80 5.22
N ALA A 36 12.87 -12.33 5.92
CA ALA A 36 11.87 -13.22 5.32
C ALA A 36 11.08 -12.47 4.24
N LYS A 37 10.67 -13.19 3.20
CA LYS A 37 9.72 -12.69 2.20
C LYS A 37 8.41 -12.34 2.92
N LEU A 38 7.86 -11.17 2.63
CA LEU A 38 6.63 -10.71 3.29
C LEU A 38 5.36 -11.29 2.68
N MET A 39 5.46 -11.82 1.46
CA MET A 39 4.35 -12.30 0.65
C MET A 39 4.87 -13.25 -0.42
N ASP A 40 3.98 -14.09 -0.93
CA ASP A 40 4.27 -15.01 -2.03
C ASP A 40 4.12 -14.33 -3.40
N GLU A 41 4.62 -14.94 -4.47
CA GLU A 41 4.60 -14.37 -5.82
C GLU A 41 3.19 -14.01 -6.31
N GLN A 42 2.19 -14.82 -5.96
CA GLN A 42 0.79 -14.58 -6.33
C GLN A 42 0.20 -13.36 -5.60
N GLU A 43 0.47 -13.26 -4.30
CA GLU A 43 0.05 -12.12 -3.47
C GLU A 43 0.75 -10.84 -3.89
N ASN A 44 2.02 -10.95 -4.31
CA ASN A 44 2.82 -9.86 -4.86
C ASN A 44 2.13 -9.26 -6.10
N VAL A 45 1.67 -10.10 -7.03
CA VAL A 45 0.95 -9.65 -8.25
C VAL A 45 -0.41 -9.05 -7.93
N ALA A 46 -1.16 -9.63 -6.97
CA ALA A 46 -2.45 -9.07 -6.55
C ALA A 46 -2.29 -7.69 -5.91
N PHE A 47 -1.29 -7.51 -5.04
CA PHE A 47 -0.97 -6.23 -4.43
C PHE A 47 -0.53 -5.18 -5.45
N GLN A 48 0.23 -5.57 -6.49
CA GLN A 48 0.60 -4.68 -7.59
C GLN A 48 -0.64 -4.10 -8.28
N LYS A 49 -1.55 -4.98 -8.73
CA LYS A 49 -2.79 -4.56 -9.37
C LYS A 49 -3.59 -3.62 -8.46
N PHE A 50 -3.66 -3.91 -7.18
CA PHE A 50 -4.38 -3.07 -6.22
C PHE A 50 -3.76 -1.67 -6.12
N GLN A 51 -2.43 -1.57 -6.00
CA GLN A 51 -1.74 -0.28 -5.90
C GLN A 51 -1.84 0.52 -7.21
N ASP A 52 -1.74 -0.14 -8.37
CA ASP A 52 -1.89 0.51 -9.67
C ASP A 52 -3.30 1.08 -9.87
N ASN A 53 -4.33 0.34 -9.45
CA ASN A 53 -5.70 0.85 -9.46
C ASN A 53 -5.87 2.05 -8.53
N LEU A 54 -5.33 2.01 -7.30
CA LEU A 54 -5.41 3.15 -6.39
C LEU A 54 -4.76 4.41 -6.98
N ASN A 55 -3.61 4.27 -7.64
CA ASN A 55 -2.95 5.38 -8.31
C ASN A 55 -3.82 6.01 -9.41
N GLN A 56 -4.59 5.20 -10.15
CA GLN A 56 -5.51 5.71 -11.17
C GLN A 56 -6.64 6.60 -10.59
N PHE A 57 -7.07 6.36 -9.36
CA PHE A 57 -8.15 7.13 -8.73
C PHE A 57 -7.69 8.37 -7.95
N LYS A 58 -6.38 8.61 -7.81
CA LYS A 58 -5.87 9.75 -7.03
C LYS A 58 -6.15 11.11 -7.66
N ASP A 59 -6.21 11.15 -8.99
CA ASP A 59 -6.40 12.39 -9.74
C ASP A 59 -7.88 12.76 -9.91
N PHE A 60 -8.79 11.95 -9.36
CA PHE A 60 -10.21 12.27 -9.43
C PHE A 60 -10.50 13.45 -8.49
N PRO A 61 -11.06 14.56 -9.01
CA PRO A 61 -11.43 15.69 -8.16
C PRO A 61 -12.47 15.21 -7.14
N ASP A 62 -12.26 15.55 -5.86
CA ASP A 62 -13.24 15.31 -4.80
C ASP A 62 -14.43 16.23 -5.03
N VAL A 63 -15.36 15.83 -5.91
CA VAL A 63 -16.65 16.48 -6.15
C VAL A 63 -17.62 16.19 -5.00
N GLY A 64 -17.18 16.52 -3.79
CA GLY A 64 -17.97 16.47 -2.58
C GLY A 64 -18.81 17.73 -2.41
N PHE A 65 -19.99 17.78 -3.03
CA PHE A 65 -21.10 18.60 -2.50
C PHE A 65 -21.53 17.99 -1.16
N ARG A 66 -20.74 18.22 -0.10
CA ARG A 66 -21.16 17.90 1.26
C ARG A 66 -21.94 19.11 1.77
N PRO A 67 -23.28 19.04 1.92
CA PRO A 67 -24.00 20.11 2.59
C PRO A 67 -23.43 20.25 4.00
N LYS A 68 -23.03 21.47 4.37
CA LYS A 68 -22.61 21.79 5.74
C LYS A 68 -23.77 21.45 6.69
N PRO A 69 -23.53 20.78 7.83
CA PRO A 69 -24.54 20.67 8.87
C PRO A 69 -24.92 22.08 9.32
N THR A 70 -26.22 22.38 9.32
CA THR A 70 -26.79 23.58 9.96
C THR A 70 -26.61 23.47 11.47
N GLU A 71 -26.00 24.51 12.05
CA GLU A 71 -25.76 24.72 13.48
C GLU A 71 -27.06 24.96 14.26
#